data_AF-A0A9W9ST36-F1
#
_entry.id   AF-A0A9W9ST36-F1
#
_cell.length_a   1.000
_cell.length_b   1.000
_cell.length_c   1.000
_cell.angle_alpha   90.00
_cell.angle_beta   90.00
_cell.angle_gamma   90.00
#
_symmetry.space_group_name_H-M   'P 1'
#
loop_
_entity.id
_entity.type
_entity.pdbx_description
1 polymer ?
#
loop_
_entity_poly.entity_id
_entity_poly.type
_entity_poly.pdbx_seq_one_letter_code
_entity_poly.pdbx_strand_id
1 'polypeptide(L)' 'MERNLDRTNLALRLANIFTSLTPERLDAAFQNTREIQHSKADKVVAMEMMHVKSYEEAYKLNSIGPTTVRIFHVSP' A
#
# COMPACT_ATOMS: atom_id res chain seq x y z
N MET A 1 17.02 -5.46 25.63
CA MET A 1 15.67 -4.88 25.46
C MET A 1 15.59 -3.83 24.34
N GLU A 2 16.70 -3.19 23.94
CA GLU A 2 16.70 -2.12 22.92
C GLU A 2 16.23 -2.53 21.52
N ARG A 3 16.54 -3.75 21.07
CA ARG A 3 16.22 -4.23 19.71
C ARG A 3 14.71 -4.24 19.37
N ASN A 4 13.86 -4.42 20.39
CA ASN A 4 12.41 -4.42 20.21
C ASN A 4 11.83 -3.00 20.18
N LEU A 5 12.38 -2.08 20.97
CA LEU A 5 11.94 -0.68 21.00
C LEU A 5 12.21 0.01 19.65
N ASP A 6 13.36 -0.29 19.05
CA ASP A 6 13.77 0.26 17.75
C ASP A 6 12.94 -0.31 16.58
N ARG A 7 12.56 -1.59 16.66
CA ARG A 7 11.65 -2.25 15.70
C ARG A 7 10.22 -1.73 15.78
N THR A 8 9.70 -1.49 16.97
CA THR A 8 8.37 -0.87 17.14
C THR A 8 8.34 0.53 16.51
N ASN A 9 9.47 1.25 16.55
CA ASN A 9 9.60 2.56 15.92
C ASN A 9 9.63 2.47 14.38
N LEU A 10 10.31 1.47 13.81
CA LEU A 10 10.32 1.26 12.36
C LEU A 10 8.92 0.91 11.82
N ALA A 11 8.24 -0.07 12.42
CA ALA A 11 6.91 -0.49 11.96
C ALA A 11 5.90 0.68 11.99
N LEU A 12 5.93 1.50 13.04
CA LEU A 12 5.09 2.69 13.15
C LEU A 12 5.44 3.74 12.08
N ARG A 13 6.73 3.98 11.83
CA ARG A 13 7.18 4.89 10.76
C ARG A 13 6.74 4.42 9.39
N LEU A 14 6.87 3.13 9.08
CA LEU A 14 6.42 2.55 7.82
C LEU A 14 4.90 2.67 7.65
N ALA A 15 4.12 2.42 8.70
CA ALA A 15 2.67 2.60 8.69
C ALA A 15 2.30 4.06 8.40
N ASN A 16 2.94 5.02 9.07
CA ASN A 16 2.70 6.44 8.85
C ASN A 16 3.04 6.88 7.42
N ILE A 17 4.16 6.38 6.86
CA ILE A 17 4.54 6.61 5.47
C ILE A 17 3.45 6.08 4.52
N PHE A 18 2.98 4.85 4.76
CA PHE A 18 1.98 4.18 3.93
C PHE A 18 0.61 4.85 3.95
N THR A 19 0.13 5.30 5.12
CA THR A 19 -1.17 5.97 5.22
C THR A 19 -1.13 7.39 4.65
N SER A 20 0.01 8.07 4.72
CA SER A 20 0.09 9.51 4.41
C SER A 20 0.54 9.84 2.99
N LEU A 21 1.15 8.90 2.27
CA LEU A 21 1.71 9.14 0.95
C LEU A 21 0.92 8.45 -0.18
N THR A 22 1.00 9.05 -1.37
CA THR A 22 0.54 8.45 -2.62
C THR A 22 1.56 7.42 -3.13
N PRO A 23 1.15 6.47 -4.01
CA PRO A 23 2.05 5.45 -4.57
C PRO A 23 3.36 6.02 -5.13
N GLU A 24 3.30 7.16 -5.81
CA GLU A 24 4.45 7.78 -6.48
C GLU A 24 5.50 8.31 -5.49
N ARG A 25 5.08 8.60 -4.25
CA ARG A 25 5.96 9.16 -3.20
C ARG A 25 6.46 8.11 -2.23
N LEU A 26 5.88 6.91 -2.24
CA LEU A 26 6.22 5.83 -1.32
C LEU A 26 7.62 5.26 -1.58
N ASP A 27 8.02 5.08 -2.84
CA ASP A 27 9.36 4.57 -3.19
C ASP A 27 10.46 5.47 -2.63
N ALA A 28 10.38 6.78 -2.89
CA ALA A 28 11.34 7.76 -2.34
C ALA A 28 11.36 7.77 -0.80
N ALA A 29 10.21 7.63 -0.15
CA ALA A 29 10.13 7.59 1.31
C ALA A 29 10.77 6.33 1.91
N PHE A 30 10.57 5.17 1.28
CA PHE A 30 11.22 3.93 1.68
C PHE A 30 12.73 3.95 1.39
N GLN A 31 13.17 4.57 0.30
CA GLN A 31 14.59 4.75 0.01
C GLN A 31 15.30 5.62 1.06
N ASN A 32 14.62 6.65 1.57
CA ASN A 32 15.14 7.52 2.62
C ASN A 32 15.11 6.90 4.04
N THR A 33 14.49 5.73 4.20
CA THR A 33 14.45 5.04 5.50
C THR A 33 15.68 4.13 5.63
N ARG A 34 16.64 4.54 6.46
CA ARG A 34 17.95 3.89 6.62
C ARG A 34 17.83 2.40 6.97
N GLU A 35 16.89 2.06 7.85
CA GLU A 35 16.65 0.69 8.31
C GLU A 35 16.30 -0.24 7.16
N ILE A 36 15.49 0.22 6.19
CA ILE A 36 15.15 -0.52 4.97
C ILE A 36 16.40 -0.78 4.14
N GLN A 37 17.30 0.20 4.01
CA GLN A 37 18.50 0.05 3.16
C GLN A 37 19.43 -1.06 3.64
N HIS A 38 19.47 -1.33 4.95
CA HIS A 38 20.38 -2.30 5.55
C HIS A 38 19.76 -3.68 5.81
N SER A 39 18.45 -3.85 5.60
CA SER A 39 17.73 -5.08 5.97
C SER A 39 16.94 -5.67 4.80
N LYS A 40 17.30 -6.90 4.40
CA LYS A 40 16.60 -7.59 3.30
C LYS A 40 15.11 -7.81 3.62
N ALA A 41 14.79 -8.14 4.88
CA ALA A 41 13.40 -8.32 5.30
C ALA A 41 12.61 -7.02 5.17
N ASP A 42 13.19 -5.90 5.60
CA ASP A 42 12.50 -4.60 5.55
C ASP A 42 12.36 -4.08 4.11
N LYS A 43 13.28 -4.45 3.19
CA LYS A 43 13.10 -4.20 1.74
C LYS A 43 11.92 -4.96 1.15
N VAL A 44 11.73 -6.22 1.54
CA VAL A 44 10.57 -7.01 1.09
C VAL A 44 9.29 -6.38 1.63
N VAL A 45 9.25 -6.00 2.90
CA VAL A 45 8.09 -5.31 3.49
C VAL A 45 7.77 -4.02 2.73
N ALA A 46 8.76 -3.17 2.44
CA ALA A 46 8.57 -1.95 1.67
C ALA A 46 8.00 -2.20 0.27
N MET A 47 8.48 -3.24 -0.43
CA MET A 47 7.99 -3.65 -1.74
C MET A 47 6.54 -4.14 -1.68
N GLU A 48 6.19 -4.97 -0.70
CA GLU A 48 4.81 -5.43 -0.55
C GLU A 48 3.87 -4.28 -0.17
N MET A 49 4.32 -3.33 0.65
CA MET A 49 3.56 -2.11 0.92
C MET A 49 3.32 -1.29 -0.35
N MET A 50 4.31 -1.17 -1.26
CA MET A 50 4.11 -0.55 -2.58
C MET A 50 3.04 -1.29 -3.40
N HIS A 51 3.09 -2.62 -3.44
CA HIS A 51 2.12 -3.44 -4.18
C HIS A 51 0.70 -3.25 -3.63
N VAL A 52 0.53 -3.29 -2.30
CA VAL A 52 -0.77 -3.10 -1.65
C VAL A 52 -1.34 -1.71 -1.97
N LYS A 53 -0.53 -0.64 -1.86
CA LYS A 53 -1.01 0.71 -2.18
C LYS A 53 -1.43 0.85 -3.64
N SER A 54 -0.63 0.29 -4.56
CA SER A 54 -0.93 0.33 -5.99
C SER A 54 -2.22 -0.42 -6.31
N TYR A 55 -2.46 -1.55 -5.65
CA TYR A 55 -3.72 -2.29 -5.75
C TYR A 55 -4.91 -1.48 -5.22
N GLU A 56 -4.79 -0.88 -4.03
CA GLU A 56 -5.86 -0.05 -3.45
C GLU A 56 -6.25 1.11 -4.36
N GLU A 57 -5.28 1.82 -4.93
CA GLU A 57 -5.54 2.92 -5.86
C GLU A 57 -6.16 2.43 -7.17
N ALA A 58 -5.66 1.32 -7.74
CA ALA A 58 -6.26 0.71 -8.92
C ALA A 58 -7.70 0.24 -8.66
N TYR A 59 -8.00 -0.28 -7.47
CA TYR A 59 -9.35 -0.69 -7.09
C TYR A 59 -10.30 0.50 -6.95
N LYS A 60 -9.85 1.60 -6.33
CA LYS A 60 -10.63 2.86 -6.26
C LYS A 60 -10.94 3.40 -7.65
N LEU A 61 -9.98 3.37 -8.57
CA LEU A 61 -10.18 3.79 -9.97
C LEU A 61 -11.18 2.89 -10.72
N ASN A 62 -11.24 1.61 -10.40
CA ASN A 62 -12.18 0.64 -10.96
C ASN A 62 -13.53 0.58 -10.22
N SER A 63 -13.80 1.48 -9.27
CA SER A 63 -15.08 1.56 -8.55
C SER A 63 -16.25 2.13 -9.39
N ILE A 64 -16.07 2.27 -10.71
CA ILE A 64 -17.18 2.22 -11.66
C ILE A 64 -17.79 0.82 -11.50
N GLY A 65 -18.76 0.70 -10.57
CA GLY A 65 -19.34 -0.56 -10.15
C GLY A 65 -19.86 -1.39 -11.33
N PRO A 66 -20.16 -2.69 -11.11
CA PRO A 66 -20.72 -3.52 -12.17
C PRO A 66 -21.91 -2.81 -12.82
N THR A 67 -21.76 -2.46 -14.10
CA THR A 67 -22.84 -1.88 -14.91
C THR A 67 -24.05 -2.78 -14.74
N THR A 68 -25.04 -2.34 -13.97
CA THR A 68 -26.25 -3.13 -13.75
C THR A 68 -27.02 -3.12 -15.06
N VAL A 69 -26.77 -4.11 -15.92
CA VAL A 69 -27.55 -4.29 -17.14
C VAL A 69 -28.92 -4.83 -16.73
N ARG A 70 -29.90 -3.94 -16.61
CA ARG A 70 -31.30 -4.33 -16.46
C ARG A 70 -31.81 -4.83 -17.81
N ILE A 71 -31.84 -6.15 -17.97
CA ILE A 71 -32.51 -6.79 -19.10
C ILE A 71 -34.01 -6.79 -18.80
N PHE A 72 -34.76 -5.91 -19.46
CA PHE A 72 -36.21 -5.98 -19.47
C PHE A 72 -36.63 -7.04 -20.48
N HIS A 73 -37.23 -8.13 -20.01
CA HIS A 73 -37.93 -9.05 -20.90
C HIS A 73 -39.27 -8.41 -21.25
N VAL A 74 -39.42 -7.97 -22.49
CA VAL A 74 -40.74 -7.68 -23.06
C VAL A 74 -41.32 -9.02 -23.51
N SER A 75 -42.33 -9.51 -22.79
CA SER A 75 -43.13 -10.64 -23.24
C SER A 75 -43.95 -10.23 -24.48
N PRO A 76 -44.15 -11.15 -25.45
CA PRO A 76 -44.77 -10.87 -26.75
C PRO A 76 -46.22 -10.40 -26.66
#